data_AF-U2LTY6-F1
#
_entry.id   AF-U2LTY6-F1
#
_cell.length_a   1.000
_cell.length_b   1.000
_cell.length_c   1.000
_cell.angle_alpha   90.00
_cell.angle_beta   90.00
_cell.angle_gamma   90.00
#
_symmetry.space_group_name_H-M   'P 1'
#
loop_
_entity.id
_entity.type
_entity.pdbx_description
1 polymer ?
#
loop_
_entity_poly.entity_id
_entity_poly.type
_entity_poly.pdbx_seq_one_letter_code
_entity_poly.pdbx_strand_id
1 'polypeptide(L)'
;MPMFKKSLLVLLVLVLAAFGGTMYGYYAEQQAIALDEGTAERAETPRSIVVYVTGEVKKPGLVTLAEGQRVADAVNAVGGVIETADIDRINMAAFLEDGMQVRVPERVVGGSERPQNASAGKNTEGQINLNTANEKELQELPGIGPAMSARIVEYRETNGAFQNIEDIKKVRGIGAAKFEKLKDRVTI
;
A
#
# COMPACT_ATOMS: atom_id res chain seq x y z
N MET A 1 40.73 -90.53 21.74
CA MET A 1 40.97 -89.16 22.24
C MET A 1 39.89 -88.20 21.74
N PRO A 2 38.77 -88.02 22.46
CA PRO A 2 37.66 -87.14 22.06
C PRO A 2 37.64 -85.75 22.72
N MET A 3 38.56 -85.45 23.64
CA MET A 3 38.50 -84.20 24.44
C MET A 3 38.85 -82.93 23.64
N PHE A 4 39.76 -83.00 22.65
CA PHE A 4 40.14 -81.83 21.85
C PHE A 4 39.01 -81.30 20.95
N LYS A 5 38.15 -82.18 20.41
CA LYS A 5 37.03 -81.77 19.55
C LYS A 5 35.95 -81.02 20.32
N LYS A 6 35.69 -81.39 21.58
CA LYS A 6 34.73 -80.70 22.46
C LYS A 6 35.24 -79.31 22.86
N SER A 7 36.53 -79.20 23.19
CA SER A 7 37.16 -77.90 23.51
C SER A 7 37.18 -76.95 22.30
N LEU A 8 37.47 -77.48 21.10
CA LEU A 8 37.43 -76.72 19.85
C LEU A 8 36.02 -76.19 19.52
N LEU A 9 34.98 -76.99 19.81
CA LEU A 9 33.58 -76.60 19.57
C LEU A 9 33.14 -75.49 20.54
N VAL A 10 33.56 -75.55 21.80
CA VAL A 10 33.31 -74.47 22.79
C VAL A 10 34.00 -73.17 22.38
N LEU A 11 35.25 -73.25 21.89
CA LEU A 11 35.99 -72.07 21.44
C LEU A 11 35.35 -71.44 20.20
N LEU A 12 34.85 -72.25 19.26
CA LEU A 12 34.15 -71.77 18.08
C LEU A 12 32.82 -71.07 18.43
N VAL A 13 32.08 -71.57 19.41
CA VAL A 13 30.85 -70.92 19.91
C VAL A 13 31.17 -69.59 20.58
N LEU A 14 32.26 -69.50 21.36
CA LEU A 14 32.68 -68.25 21.98
C LEU A 14 33.10 -67.19 20.95
N VAL A 15 33.81 -67.59 19.89
CA VAL A 15 34.19 -66.68 18.81
C VAL A 15 32.97 -66.20 18.03
N LEU A 16 31.99 -67.07 17.75
CA LEU A 16 30.74 -66.67 17.10
C LEU A 16 29.88 -65.76 17.98
N ALA A 17 29.86 -65.97 19.30
CA ALA A 17 29.16 -65.08 20.23
C ALA A 17 29.83 -63.70 20.32
N ALA A 18 31.17 -63.66 20.35
CA ALA A 18 31.93 -62.42 20.33
C ALA A 18 31.75 -61.67 19.00
N PHE A 19 31.84 -62.37 17.87
CA PHE A 19 31.64 -61.78 16.54
C PHE A 19 30.20 -61.33 16.33
N GLY A 20 29.22 -62.10 16.80
CA GLY A 20 27.81 -61.71 16.81
C GLY A 20 27.56 -60.49 17.69
N GLY A 21 28.19 -60.41 18.87
CA GLY A 21 28.09 -59.26 19.77
C GLY A 21 28.73 -58.00 19.20
N THR A 22 29.91 -58.10 18.59
CA THR A 22 30.58 -56.96 17.95
C THR A 22 29.86 -56.52 16.69
N MET A 23 29.38 -57.46 15.87
CA MET A 23 28.60 -57.16 14.67
C MET A 23 27.25 -56.53 15.05
N TYR A 24 26.56 -57.05 16.07
CA TYR A 24 25.30 -56.48 16.56
C TYR A 24 25.48 -55.07 17.15
N GLY A 25 26.57 -54.82 17.88
CA GLY A 25 26.94 -53.48 18.35
C GLY A 25 27.19 -52.51 17.19
N TYR A 26 27.89 -52.95 16.15
CA TYR A 26 28.17 -52.14 14.96
C TYR A 26 26.90 -51.82 14.15
N TYR A 27 25.95 -52.76 14.07
CA TYR A 27 24.64 -52.52 13.45
C TYR A 27 23.73 -51.63 14.30
N ALA A 28 23.82 -51.69 15.63
CA ALA A 28 23.04 -50.84 16.52
C ALA A 28 23.48 -49.37 16.43
N GLU A 29 24.77 -49.09 16.20
CA GLU A 29 25.32 -47.73 16.10
C GLU A 29 24.87 -47.01 14.81
N GLN A 30 24.64 -47.73 13.70
CA GLN A 30 24.10 -47.16 12.46
C GLN A 30 22.61 -46.80 12.52
N GLN A 31 21.88 -47.29 13.53
CA GLN A 31 20.45 -46.99 13.71
C GLN A 31 20.17 -45.77 14.60
N ALA A 32 21.22 -45.06 15.05
CA ALA A 32 21.08 -43.69 15.52
C ALA A 32 20.82 -42.76 14.33
N ILE A 33 19.63 -42.89 13.74
CA ILE A 33 19.01 -41.85 12.94
C ILE A 33 19.01 -40.63 13.87
N ALA A 34 19.83 -39.63 13.55
CA ALA A 34 19.66 -38.31 14.11
C ALA A 34 18.19 -37.94 13.83
N LEU A 35 17.38 -37.89 14.88
CA LEU A 35 16.13 -37.16 14.84
C LEU A 35 16.54 -35.74 14.52
N ASP A 36 16.51 -35.41 13.23
CA ASP A 36 16.46 -34.05 12.74
C ASP A 36 15.34 -33.38 13.52
N GLU A 37 15.72 -32.50 14.44
CA GLU A 37 14.79 -31.75 15.28
C GLU A 37 13.96 -30.88 14.35
N GLY A 38 12.84 -31.46 13.91
CA GLY A 38 11.82 -30.80 13.13
C GLY A 38 11.43 -29.50 13.80
N THR A 39 11.73 -28.42 13.09
CA THR A 39 11.18 -27.08 13.31
C THR A 39 11.64 -26.44 14.61
N ALA A 40 12.90 -26.02 14.65
CA ALA A 40 13.19 -24.73 15.24
C ALA A 40 12.28 -23.70 14.55
N GLU A 41 11.22 -23.25 15.22
CA GLU A 41 10.58 -21.99 14.90
C GLU A 41 11.70 -20.95 14.92
N ARG A 42 12.19 -20.63 13.73
CA ARG A 42 13.04 -19.48 13.51
C ARG A 42 12.15 -18.31 13.92
N ALA A 43 12.31 -17.84 15.16
CA ALA A 43 11.78 -16.57 15.59
C ALA A 43 12.37 -15.54 14.63
N GLU A 44 11.64 -15.25 13.55
CA GLU A 44 11.95 -14.16 12.66
C GLU A 44 11.95 -12.93 13.56
N THR A 45 13.13 -12.38 13.81
CA THR A 45 13.25 -11.11 14.52
C THR A 45 12.32 -10.13 13.81
N PRO A 46 11.32 -9.56 14.49
CA PRO A 46 10.36 -8.69 13.82
C PRO A 46 11.15 -7.55 13.21
N ARG A 47 11.10 -7.43 11.88
CA ARG A 47 11.82 -6.37 11.19
C ARG A 47 11.23 -5.05 11.68
N SER A 48 12.09 -4.09 11.97
CA SER A 48 11.67 -2.76 12.36
C SER A 48 11.65 -1.85 11.14
N ILE A 49 10.63 -1.01 11.04
CA ILE A 49 10.49 0.03 10.03
C ILE A 49 10.58 1.41 10.68
N VAL A 50 11.13 2.38 9.96
CA VAL A 50 11.21 3.78 10.38
C VAL A 50 10.27 4.60 9.52
N VAL A 51 9.33 5.31 10.15
CA VAL A 51 8.35 6.16 9.49
C VAL A 51 8.46 7.59 9.99
N TYR A 52 8.17 8.55 9.12
CA TYR A 52 8.18 9.97 9.48
C TYR A 52 6.74 10.49 9.64
N VAL A 53 6.36 10.86 10.85
CA VAL A 53 5.00 11.36 11.15
C VAL A 53 5.01 12.87 11.29
N THR A 54 4.11 13.53 10.57
CA THR A 54 4.04 15.00 10.45
C THR A 54 2.61 15.52 10.51
N GLY A 55 2.45 16.83 10.71
CA GLY A 55 1.16 17.52 10.71
C GLY A 55 0.56 17.62 12.11
N GLU A 56 -0.76 17.44 12.21
CA GLU A 56 -1.53 17.66 13.45
C GLU A 56 -1.40 16.48 14.43
N VAL A 57 -0.19 16.28 14.93
CA VAL A 57 0.13 15.29 15.97
C VAL A 57 0.88 15.96 17.10
N LYS A 58 0.85 15.38 18.31
CA LYS A 58 1.46 16.03 19.49
C LYS A 58 2.98 16.20 19.35
N LYS A 59 3.67 15.20 18.80
CA LYS A 59 5.14 15.20 18.66
C LYS A 59 5.57 14.70 17.28
N PRO A 60 5.55 15.55 16.25
CA PRO A 60 6.04 15.19 14.92
C PRO A 60 7.49 14.69 14.97
N GLY A 61 7.83 13.71 14.15
CA GLY A 61 9.17 13.12 14.16
C GLY A 61 9.25 11.74 13.52
N LEU A 62 10.47 11.18 13.53
CA LEU A 62 10.71 9.80 13.12
C LEU A 62 10.32 8.85 14.25
N VAL A 63 9.68 7.74 13.89
CA VAL A 63 9.28 6.69 14.81
C VAL A 63 9.71 5.34 14.25
N THR A 64 10.27 4.49 15.10
CA THR A 64 10.59 3.10 14.78
C THR A 64 9.47 2.19 15.28
N LEU A 65 8.91 1.38 14.39
CA LEU A 65 7.80 0.46 14.64
C LEU A 65 8.16 -0.94 14.13
N ALA A 66 7.40 -1.96 14.54
CA ALA A 66 7.50 -3.27 13.93
C ALA A 66 6.89 -3.27 12.51
N GLU A 67 7.40 -4.12 11.62
CA GLU A 67 6.83 -4.37 10.30
C GLU A 67 5.40 -4.93 10.44
N GLY A 68 4.49 -4.50 9.55
CA GLY A 68 3.08 -4.90 9.59
C GLY A 68 2.18 -4.03 10.48
N GLN A 69 2.72 -3.01 11.14
CA GLN A 69 1.94 -2.01 11.86
C GLN A 69 1.18 -1.09 10.89
N ARG A 70 0.12 -0.45 11.39
CA ARG A 70 -0.74 0.46 10.61
C ARG A 70 -0.46 1.92 10.93
N VAL A 71 -0.97 2.80 10.09
CA VAL A 71 -0.89 4.27 10.27
C VAL A 71 -1.38 4.70 11.66
N ALA A 72 -2.43 4.08 12.20
CA ALA A 72 -2.91 4.32 13.55
C ALA A 72 -1.81 4.13 14.62
N ASP A 73 -0.98 3.10 14.48
CA ASP A 73 0.07 2.76 15.44
C ASP A 73 1.20 3.81 15.40
N ALA A 74 1.56 4.30 14.21
CA ALA A 74 2.51 5.40 14.07
C ALA A 74 2.00 6.71 14.69
N VAL A 75 0.72 7.04 14.47
CA VAL A 75 0.10 8.23 15.04
C VAL A 75 0.02 8.12 16.57
N ASN A 76 -0.27 6.93 17.10
CA ASN A 76 -0.26 6.69 18.54
C ASN A 76 1.15 6.82 19.14
N ALA A 77 2.17 6.33 18.44
CA ALA A 77 3.56 6.41 18.89
C ALA A 77 4.10 7.85 18.99
N VAL A 78 3.57 8.80 18.20
CA VAL A 78 3.85 10.25 18.35
C VAL A 78 2.97 10.95 19.40
N GLY A 79 2.23 10.19 20.21
CA GLY A 79 1.37 10.71 21.28
C GLY A 79 -0.07 10.99 20.86
N GLY A 80 -0.46 10.55 19.67
CA GLY A 80 -1.78 10.75 19.08
C GLY A 80 -1.92 12.08 18.35
N VAL A 81 -3.11 12.28 17.81
CA VAL A 81 -3.53 13.51 17.14
C VAL A 81 -3.87 14.63 18.14
N ILE A 82 -3.85 15.87 17.67
CA ILE A 82 -4.36 17.04 18.41
C ILE A 82 -5.81 17.33 17.99
N GLU A 83 -6.53 18.18 18.75
CA GLU A 83 -7.96 18.43 18.52
C GLU A 83 -8.26 19.03 17.14
N THR A 84 -7.32 19.79 16.60
CA THR A 84 -7.39 20.38 15.24
C THR A 84 -7.14 19.38 14.13
N ALA A 85 -6.77 18.13 14.42
CA ALA A 85 -6.48 17.12 13.39
C ALA A 85 -7.74 16.59 12.70
N ASP A 86 -7.67 16.42 11.38
CA ASP A 86 -8.72 15.79 10.57
C ASP A 86 -8.38 14.31 10.33
N ILE A 87 -8.95 13.45 11.17
CA ILE A 87 -8.72 12.01 11.15
C ILE A 87 -9.47 11.35 9.98
N ASP A 88 -10.59 11.92 9.53
CA ASP A 88 -11.43 11.32 8.49
C ASP A 88 -10.78 11.37 7.10
N ARG A 89 -9.78 12.23 6.93
CA ARG A 89 -9.03 12.40 5.67
C ARG A 89 -7.77 11.54 5.57
N ILE A 90 -7.48 10.72 6.58
CA ILE A 90 -6.33 9.81 6.60
C ILE A 90 -6.79 8.36 6.77
N ASN A 91 -6.25 7.46 5.95
CA ASN A 91 -6.50 6.03 6.12
C ASN A 91 -5.68 5.48 7.30
N MET A 92 -6.23 5.55 8.50
CA MET A 92 -5.60 5.01 9.72
C MET A 92 -5.35 3.50 9.65
N ALA A 93 -6.09 2.78 8.81
CA ALA A 93 -5.96 1.35 8.66
C ALA A 93 -4.89 0.96 7.62
N ALA A 94 -4.29 1.89 6.88
CA ALA A 94 -3.24 1.54 5.92
C ALA A 94 -2.03 0.91 6.63
N PHE A 95 -1.41 -0.10 6.00
CA PHE A 95 -0.16 -0.67 6.47
C PHE A 95 0.99 0.31 6.23
N LEU A 96 1.99 0.24 7.10
CA LEU A 96 3.20 1.04 7.01
C LEU A 96 4.32 0.28 6.33
N GLU A 97 5.12 1.03 5.57
CA GLU A 97 6.35 0.56 4.94
C GLU A 97 7.54 1.37 5.47
N ASP A 98 8.74 0.80 5.38
CA ASP A 98 9.96 1.50 5.79
C ASP A 98 10.20 2.75 4.93
N GLY A 99 10.56 3.86 5.58
CA GLY A 99 10.74 5.16 4.93
C GLY A 99 9.43 5.88 4.59
N MET A 100 8.26 5.35 4.94
CA MET A 100 6.97 5.98 4.67
C MET A 100 6.79 7.29 5.47
N GLN A 101 6.23 8.31 4.80
CA GLN A 101 5.80 9.55 5.45
C GLN A 101 4.29 9.53 5.70
N VAL A 102 3.91 9.73 6.96
CA VAL A 102 2.51 9.86 7.39
C VAL A 102 2.25 11.32 7.72
N ARG A 103 1.32 11.95 7.01
CA ARG A 103 0.92 13.35 7.25
C ARG A 103 -0.52 13.40 7.76
N VAL A 104 -0.71 13.89 8.98
CA VAL A 104 -2.02 14.13 9.57
C VAL A 104 -2.50 15.54 9.19
N PRO A 105 -3.58 15.68 8.41
CA PRO A 105 -4.06 16.98 7.99
C PRO A 105 -4.78 17.74 9.12
N GLU A 106 -4.84 19.06 8.99
CA GLU A 106 -5.66 19.92 9.85
C GLU A 106 -7.11 19.94 9.38
N ARG A 107 -8.02 19.93 10.36
CA ARG A 107 -9.45 20.12 10.16
C ARG A 107 -9.69 21.57 9.82
N VAL A 108 -10.05 21.82 8.57
CA VAL A 108 -10.41 23.15 8.10
C VAL A 108 -11.77 23.52 8.70
N VAL A 109 -11.76 24.17 9.87
CA VAL A 109 -12.97 24.71 10.50
C VAL A 109 -13.30 26.03 9.80
N GLY A 110 -14.19 25.97 8.81
CA GLY A 110 -14.64 27.16 8.06
C GLY A 110 -14.07 27.23 6.66
N GLY A 111 -14.55 26.37 5.78
CA GLY A 111 -14.22 26.41 4.37
C GLY A 111 -14.71 25.14 3.73
N SER A 112 -15.86 25.28 3.07
CA SER A 112 -16.48 24.36 2.13
C SER A 112 -15.58 23.21 1.72
N GLU A 113 -16.06 21.97 1.87
CA GLU A 113 -15.55 20.80 1.17
C GLU A 113 -15.01 21.22 -0.20
N ARG A 114 -13.70 21.40 -0.27
CA ARG A 114 -13.02 21.67 -1.51
C ARG A 114 -12.78 20.27 -2.04
N PRO A 115 -13.50 19.83 -3.09
CA PRO A 115 -13.14 18.57 -3.72
C PRO A 115 -11.67 18.72 -4.10
N GLN A 116 -10.85 17.77 -3.70
CA GLN A 116 -9.46 17.66 -4.15
C GLN A 116 -9.44 17.24 -5.63
N ASN A 117 -10.03 18.06 -6.49
CA ASN A 117 -9.85 18.06 -7.93
C ASN A 117 -9.37 19.45 -8.32
N ALA A 118 -8.22 19.85 -7.76
CA ALA A 118 -7.46 20.96 -8.32
C ALA A 118 -6.56 20.36 -9.40
N SER A 119 -6.79 20.78 -10.65
CA SER A 119 -5.86 20.63 -11.79
C SER A 119 -6.01 19.39 -12.67
N ALA A 120 -7.13 18.66 -12.66
CA ALA A 120 -7.38 17.64 -13.68
C ALA A 120 -7.89 18.22 -15.02
N GLY A 121 -8.26 19.51 -15.03
CA GLY A 121 -8.81 20.18 -16.20
C GLY A 121 -7.83 21.08 -16.97
N LYS A 122 -6.61 21.34 -16.50
CA LYS A 122 -5.74 22.36 -17.09
C LYS A 122 -4.51 21.74 -17.74
N ASN A 123 -4.32 21.92 -19.05
CA ASN A 123 -3.09 21.48 -19.72
C ASN A 123 -1.91 22.42 -19.41
N THR A 124 -0.69 22.05 -19.83
CA THR A 124 0.55 22.82 -19.61
C THR A 124 0.50 24.24 -20.20
N GLU A 125 -0.44 24.50 -21.12
CA GLU A 125 -0.66 25.79 -21.76
C GLU A 125 -1.76 26.63 -21.09
N GLY A 126 -2.36 26.13 -20.01
CA GLY A 126 -3.41 26.82 -19.28
C GLY A 126 -4.81 26.68 -19.88
N GLN A 127 -5.01 25.81 -20.87
CA GLN A 127 -6.31 25.53 -21.48
C GLN A 127 -7.14 24.59 -20.60
N ILE A 128 -8.45 24.80 -20.60
CA ILE A 128 -9.42 24.10 -19.76
C ILE A 128 -10.10 22.99 -20.57
N ASN A 129 -9.99 21.76 -20.10
CA ASN A 129 -10.60 20.57 -20.69
C ASN A 129 -12.11 20.57 -20.41
N LEU A 130 -12.93 20.59 -21.45
CA LEU A 130 -14.40 20.66 -21.33
C LEU A 130 -15.02 19.40 -20.74
N ASN A 131 -14.36 18.25 -20.89
CA ASN A 131 -14.84 16.95 -20.42
C ASN A 131 -14.47 16.69 -18.95
N THR A 132 -13.33 17.17 -18.48
CA THR A 132 -12.83 16.90 -17.12
C THR A 132 -12.94 18.08 -16.17
N ALA A 133 -13.01 19.32 -16.68
CA ALA A 133 -13.02 20.49 -15.83
C ALA A 133 -14.26 20.53 -14.92
N ASN A 134 -14.06 20.99 -13.69
CA ASN A 134 -15.15 21.25 -12.76
C ASN A 134 -15.83 22.60 -13.06
N GLU A 135 -16.98 22.84 -12.43
CA GLU A 135 -17.77 24.05 -12.68
C GLU A 135 -16.98 25.34 -12.42
N LYS A 136 -16.15 25.35 -11.37
CA LYS A 136 -15.34 26.52 -10.99
C LYS A 136 -14.20 26.76 -11.98
N GLU A 137 -13.56 25.71 -12.49
CA GLU A 137 -12.54 25.80 -13.54
C GLU A 137 -13.15 26.35 -14.84
N LEU A 138 -14.35 25.90 -15.22
CA LEU A 138 -15.05 26.44 -16.39
C LEU A 138 -15.38 27.94 -16.26
N GLN A 139 -15.58 28.44 -15.04
CA GLN A 139 -15.81 29.88 -14.79
C GLN A 139 -14.56 30.76 -14.98
N GLU A 140 -13.36 30.17 -15.06
CA GLU A 140 -12.14 30.91 -15.42
C GLU A 140 -12.15 31.33 -16.90
N LEU A 141 -13.03 30.74 -17.72
CA LEU A 141 -13.15 31.06 -19.13
C LEU A 141 -13.85 32.41 -19.37
N PRO A 142 -13.36 33.20 -20.35
CA PRO A 142 -13.91 34.53 -20.62
C PRO A 142 -15.38 34.45 -21.06
N GLY A 143 -16.28 35.06 -20.26
CA GLY A 143 -17.71 35.10 -20.55
C GLY A 143 -18.50 33.86 -20.11
N ILE A 144 -17.88 32.96 -19.31
CA ILE A 144 -18.53 31.84 -18.64
C ILE A 144 -18.71 32.19 -17.16
N GLY A 145 -19.95 32.42 -16.75
CA GLY A 145 -20.31 32.57 -15.34
C GLY A 145 -21.00 31.31 -14.78
N PRO A 146 -21.43 31.31 -13.51
CA PRO A 146 -22.03 30.14 -12.84
C PRO A 146 -23.18 29.49 -13.63
N ALA A 147 -24.10 30.31 -14.16
CA ALA A 147 -25.22 29.78 -14.94
C ALA A 147 -24.81 29.14 -16.27
N MET A 148 -23.62 29.44 -16.80
CA MET A 148 -23.12 28.88 -18.04
C MET A 148 -22.25 27.65 -17.79
N SER A 149 -21.39 27.69 -16.76
CA SER A 149 -20.61 26.53 -16.34
C SER A 149 -21.50 25.35 -15.97
N ALA A 150 -22.60 25.59 -15.23
CA ALA A 150 -23.59 24.57 -14.92
C ALA A 150 -24.17 23.91 -16.19
N ARG A 151 -24.48 24.69 -17.22
CA ARG A 151 -25.01 24.16 -18.50
C ARG A 151 -24.00 23.35 -19.29
N ILE A 152 -22.72 23.70 -19.21
CA ILE A 152 -21.66 22.92 -19.88
C ILE A 152 -21.54 21.55 -19.22
N VAL A 153 -21.59 21.49 -17.89
CA VAL A 153 -21.59 20.24 -17.12
C VAL A 153 -22.85 19.42 -17.41
N GLU A 154 -24.03 20.04 -17.33
CA GLU A 154 -25.32 19.39 -17.66
C GLU A 154 -25.33 18.84 -19.09
N TYR A 155 -24.77 19.58 -20.05
CA TYR A 155 -24.68 19.15 -21.44
C TYR A 155 -23.87 17.87 -21.58
N ARG A 156 -22.67 17.78 -20.97
CA ARG A 156 -21.82 16.57 -21.08
C ARG A 156 -22.38 15.37 -20.31
N GLU A 157 -23.16 15.60 -19.27
CA GLU A 157 -23.86 14.55 -18.53
C GLU A 157 -25.04 13.99 -19.33
N THR A 158 -25.77 14.85 -20.03
CA THR A 158 -26.99 14.46 -20.77
C THR A 158 -26.70 13.97 -22.19
N ASN A 159 -25.72 14.57 -22.87
CA ASN A 159 -25.43 14.33 -24.29
C ASN A 159 -24.12 13.55 -24.50
N GLY A 160 -23.39 13.24 -23.42
CA GLY A 160 -22.07 12.64 -23.46
C GLY A 160 -20.94 13.64 -23.66
N ALA A 161 -19.71 13.13 -23.62
CA ALA A 161 -18.48 13.94 -23.74
C ALA A 161 -18.40 14.70 -25.08
N PHE A 162 -17.85 15.91 -25.03
CA PHE A 162 -17.53 16.71 -26.20
C PHE A 162 -16.47 15.98 -27.04
N GLN A 163 -16.76 15.77 -28.33
CA GLN A 163 -15.85 15.08 -29.26
C GLN A 163 -14.96 16.07 -30.00
N ASN A 164 -15.45 17.29 -30.19
CA ASN A 164 -14.72 18.39 -30.81
C ASN A 164 -14.88 19.67 -29.98
N ILE A 165 -13.89 20.57 -30.03
CA ILE A 165 -13.97 21.88 -29.36
C ILE A 165 -15.22 22.66 -29.81
N GLU A 166 -15.62 22.52 -31.08
CA GLU A 166 -16.81 23.18 -31.64
C GLU A 166 -18.14 22.68 -31.06
N ASP A 167 -18.17 21.49 -30.48
CA ASP A 167 -19.38 20.92 -29.86
C ASP A 167 -19.88 21.78 -28.69
N ILE A 168 -19.02 22.61 -28.10
CA ILE A 168 -19.41 23.58 -27.08
C ILE A 168 -20.50 24.56 -27.56
N LYS A 169 -20.63 24.78 -28.88
CA LYS A 169 -21.69 25.60 -29.48
C LYS A 169 -23.10 24.99 -29.33
N LYS A 170 -23.18 23.69 -29.05
CA LYS A 170 -24.44 22.98 -28.79
C LYS A 170 -25.00 23.32 -27.40
N VAL A 171 -24.17 23.88 -26.51
CA VAL A 171 -24.59 24.36 -25.19
C VAL A 171 -25.40 25.65 -25.33
N ARG A 172 -26.60 25.65 -24.74
CA ARG A 172 -27.51 26.79 -24.79
C ARG A 172 -26.86 28.07 -24.25
N GLY A 173 -26.68 29.07 -25.12
CA GLY A 173 -26.14 30.38 -24.78
C GLY A 173 -24.65 30.56 -25.09
N ILE A 174 -24.02 29.57 -25.75
CA ILE A 174 -22.69 29.66 -26.38
C ILE A 174 -22.87 29.73 -27.90
N GLY A 175 -22.94 30.94 -28.44
CA GLY A 175 -22.96 31.18 -29.89
C GLY A 175 -21.57 31.40 -30.47
N ALA A 176 -21.49 31.64 -31.78
CA ALA A 176 -20.23 31.87 -32.50
C ALA A 176 -19.36 32.96 -31.84
N ALA A 177 -19.96 34.08 -31.44
CA ALA A 177 -19.23 35.20 -30.81
C ALA A 177 -18.56 34.83 -29.47
N LYS A 178 -19.13 33.89 -28.71
CA LYS A 178 -18.50 33.40 -27.46
C LYS A 178 -17.48 32.32 -27.77
N PHE A 179 -17.79 31.42 -28.69
CA PHE A 179 -16.87 30.39 -29.14
C PHE A 179 -15.52 30.96 -29.60
N GLU A 180 -15.53 32.04 -30.39
CA GLU A 180 -14.29 32.68 -30.84
C GLU A 180 -13.38 33.16 -29.70
N LYS A 181 -13.96 33.51 -28.55
CA LYS A 181 -13.21 33.92 -27.35
C LYS A 181 -12.74 32.74 -26.50
N LEU A 182 -13.33 31.57 -26.71
CA LEU A 182 -13.10 30.37 -25.90
C LEU A 182 -12.17 29.38 -26.59
N LYS A 183 -12.18 29.29 -27.92
CA LYS A 183 -11.50 28.25 -28.70
C LYS A 183 -10.02 28.07 -28.36
N ASP A 184 -9.30 29.16 -28.05
CA ASP A 184 -7.86 29.11 -27.72
C ASP A 184 -7.59 28.78 -26.24
N ARG A 185 -8.64 28.78 -25.40
CA ARG A 185 -8.59 28.55 -23.95
C ARG A 185 -9.17 27.21 -23.52
N VAL A 186 -9.68 26.42 -24.45
CA VAL A 186 -10.36 25.15 -24.15
C VAL A 186 -9.71 23.99 -24.89
N THR A 187 -9.81 22.80 -24.30
CA THR A 187 -9.40 21.53 -24.90
C THR A 187 -10.44 20.45 -24.58
N ILE A 188 -10.27 19.23 -25.07
CA ILE A 188 -11.19 18.09 -24.84
C ILE A 188 -10.49 16.91 -24.19
#